data_AF-A0A371DEK2-F1
#
_entry.id   AF-A0A371DEK2-F1
#
_cell.length_a   1.000
_cell.length_b   1.000
_cell.length_c   1.000
_cell.angle_alpha   90.00
_cell.angle_beta   90.00
_cell.angle_gamma   90.00
#
_symmetry.space_group_name_H-M   'P 1'
#
loop_
_entity.id
_entity.type
_entity.pdbx_description
1 polymer ?
#
loop_
_entity_poly.entity_id
_entity_poly.type
_entity_poly.pdbx_seq_one_letter_code
_entity_poly.pdbx_strand_id
1 'polypeptide(L)'
;MFPWLFPFGLGGFGNKHIRTKIHTPTHTRHLLLYADRLIQTDEYFAFVAFNQAQIRKSAGGGYLLTERHNFDNIAEQIMDIDRDALDRLISRGVDVRYVTPQDDAECACFELLSHLDYVAGHVDGSLASRKYMRNELKSLIMSEGMPLFFVMFAPVDFKHPLCIYLCGQPLNLDVADPMLPSSKARMRMIAENPVACARFHDFMVRTFISEVLCSRSDKPGLFGHTGAYYGTVE
;
A
#
# COMPACT_ATOMS: atom_id res chain seq x y z
N MET A 1 5.49 21.06 8.18
CA MET A 1 6.01 20.73 9.54
C MET A 1 4.82 20.74 10.47
N PHE A 2 4.73 19.83 11.45
CA PHE A 2 3.60 19.70 12.39
C PHE A 2 3.98 20.40 13.71
N PRO A 3 3.69 21.70 13.91
CA PRO A 3 4.20 22.44 15.06
C PRO A 3 3.64 21.91 16.39
N TRP A 4 2.46 21.30 16.37
CA TRP A 4 1.85 20.68 17.54
C TRP A 4 2.47 19.33 17.92
N LEU A 5 3.02 18.58 16.95
CA LEU A 5 3.76 17.33 17.21
C LEU A 5 5.24 17.58 17.49
N PHE A 6 5.80 18.65 16.93
CA PHE A 6 7.21 19.02 17.05
C PHE A 6 7.37 20.49 17.46
N PRO A 7 6.97 20.88 18.68
CA PRO A 7 6.90 22.29 19.12
C PRO A 7 8.26 23.00 19.10
N PHE A 8 9.35 22.25 19.30
CA PHE A 8 10.72 22.78 19.26
C PHE A 8 11.41 22.59 17.89
N GLY A 9 10.69 22.09 16.88
CA GLY A 9 11.28 21.71 15.59
C GLY A 9 12.24 20.52 15.67
N LEU A 10 12.26 19.80 16.80
CA LEU A 10 13.11 18.63 17.04
C LEU A 10 12.38 17.32 16.74
N GLY A 11 13.10 16.22 16.48
CA GLY A 11 12.54 14.89 16.22
C GLY A 11 11.83 14.67 14.86
N GLY A 12 11.36 15.72 14.20
CA GLY A 12 10.68 15.64 12.91
C GLY A 12 11.61 15.37 11.71
N PHE A 13 11.01 15.15 10.53
CA PHE A 13 11.74 14.90 9.29
C PHE A 13 12.68 16.06 8.92
N GLY A 14 13.87 15.74 8.40
CA GLY A 14 14.83 16.74 7.91
C GLY A 14 15.48 17.59 9.02
N ASN A 15 15.35 17.19 10.27
CA ASN A 15 15.96 17.88 11.40
C ASN A 15 17.50 17.79 11.34
N LYS A 16 18.17 18.95 11.43
CA LYS A 16 19.63 19.10 11.39
C LYS A 16 20.36 18.37 12.54
N HIS A 17 19.67 18.08 13.64
CA HIS A 17 20.24 17.39 14.79
C HIS A 17 20.22 15.85 14.67
N ILE A 18 19.63 15.30 13.59
CA ILE A 18 19.66 13.86 13.33
C ILE A 18 21.10 13.46 13.00
N ARG A 19 21.74 12.69 13.89
CA ARG A 19 23.16 12.28 13.77
C ARG A 19 23.40 11.21 12.71
N THR A 20 22.41 10.34 12.49
CA THR A 20 22.53 9.19 11.58
C THR A 20 21.49 9.33 10.49
N LYS A 21 21.85 9.10 9.23
CA LYS A 21 20.88 9.15 8.13
C LYS A 21 19.83 8.06 8.33
N ILE A 22 18.57 8.46 8.51
CA ILE A 22 17.43 7.55 8.64
C ILE A 22 16.62 7.61 7.35
N HIS A 23 16.32 6.46 6.77
CA HIS A 23 15.40 6.38 5.64
C HIS A 23 14.00 6.84 6.08
N THR A 24 13.32 7.61 5.24
CA THR A 24 12.01 8.18 5.58
C THR A 24 10.98 7.14 6.06
N PRO A 25 10.81 5.97 5.40
CA PRO A 25 9.86 4.96 5.89
C PRO A 25 10.19 4.47 7.30
N THR A 26 11.49 4.29 7.59
CA THR A 26 11.97 3.90 8.91
C THR A 26 11.71 4.97 9.95
N HIS A 27 11.90 6.25 9.59
CA HIS A 27 11.62 7.38 10.49
C HIS A 27 10.11 7.51 10.75
N THR A 28 9.26 7.44 9.71
CA THR A 28 7.81 7.43 9.87
C THR A 28 7.36 6.30 10.78
N ARG A 29 7.89 5.09 10.60
CA ARG A 29 7.60 3.95 11.49
C ARG A 29 7.99 4.25 12.93
N HIS A 30 9.16 4.84 13.19
CA HIS A 30 9.58 5.20 14.55
C HIS A 30 8.63 6.24 15.17
N LEU A 31 8.20 7.24 14.40
CA LEU A 31 7.28 8.27 14.89
C LEU A 31 5.89 7.68 15.22
N LEU A 32 5.37 6.79 14.35
CA LEU A 32 4.08 6.12 14.56
C LEU A 32 4.11 5.10 15.72
N LEU A 33 5.28 4.55 16.03
CA LEU A 33 5.49 3.58 17.12
C LEU A 33 6.09 4.21 18.38
N TYR A 34 6.08 5.54 18.47
CA TYR A 34 6.60 6.24 19.62
C TYR A 34 5.73 6.00 20.86
N ALA A 35 6.34 6.05 22.04
CA ALA A 35 5.72 5.56 23.29
C ALA A 35 4.46 6.32 23.71
N ASP A 36 4.39 7.63 23.43
CA ASP A 36 3.29 8.51 23.84
C ASP A 36 2.04 8.40 22.95
N ARG A 37 2.15 7.74 21.79
CA ARG A 37 1.09 7.57 20.77
C ARG A 37 0.49 8.87 20.25
N LEU A 38 1.04 10.05 20.57
CA LEU A 38 0.49 11.33 20.15
C LEU A 38 0.46 11.47 18.63
N ILE A 39 1.55 11.05 17.99
CA ILE A 39 1.68 11.03 16.52
C ILE A 39 0.79 9.95 15.90
N GLN A 40 0.55 8.86 16.63
CA GLN A 40 -0.26 7.74 16.18
C GLN A 40 -1.74 8.13 16.04
N THR A 41 -2.23 8.98 16.94
CA THR A 41 -3.61 9.45 17.02
C THR A 41 -3.85 10.80 16.33
N ASP A 42 -2.80 11.38 15.73
CA ASP A 42 -2.93 12.65 15.02
C ASP A 42 -3.76 12.47 13.74
N GLU A 43 -4.74 13.36 13.55
CA GLU A 43 -5.70 13.28 12.44
C GLU A 43 -5.03 13.35 11.06
N TYR A 44 -3.94 14.13 10.93
CA TYR A 44 -3.34 14.45 9.64
C TYR A 44 -2.02 13.74 9.39
N PHE A 45 -1.28 13.37 10.43
CA PHE A 45 0.09 12.89 10.30
C PHE A 45 0.19 11.67 9.39
N ALA A 46 -0.62 10.64 9.64
CA ALA A 46 -0.59 9.41 8.83
C ALA A 46 -0.93 9.69 7.36
N PHE A 47 -1.97 10.49 7.10
CA PHE A 47 -2.39 10.88 5.76
C PHE A 47 -1.31 11.67 5.01
N VAL A 48 -0.77 12.72 5.64
CA VAL A 48 0.28 13.56 5.04
C VAL A 48 1.56 12.76 4.84
N ALA A 49 1.96 11.93 5.81
CA ALA A 49 3.15 11.07 5.68
C ALA A 49 3.01 10.07 4.52
N PHE A 50 1.82 9.47 4.37
CA PHE A 50 1.51 8.59 3.24
C PHE A 50 1.55 9.34 1.91
N ASN A 51 0.91 10.51 1.80
CA ASN A 51 0.92 11.32 0.58
C ASN A 51 2.34 11.76 0.19
N GLN A 52 3.15 12.18 1.17
CA GLN A 52 4.55 12.51 0.94
C GLN A 52 5.35 11.30 0.46
N ALA A 53 5.05 10.10 0.96
CA ALA A 53 5.67 8.88 0.46
C ALA A 53 5.28 8.58 -0.99
N GLN A 54 3.98 8.73 -1.35
CA GLN A 54 3.51 8.56 -2.73
C GLN A 54 4.10 9.60 -3.69
N ILE A 55 4.15 10.87 -3.30
CA ILE A 55 4.78 11.95 -4.09
C ILE A 55 6.25 11.62 -4.35
N ARG A 56 6.99 11.14 -3.33
CA ARG A 56 8.40 10.76 -3.50
C ARG A 56 8.58 9.55 -4.40
N LYS A 57 7.72 8.53 -4.28
CA LYS A 57 7.73 7.36 -5.17
C LYS A 57 7.43 7.77 -6.62
N SER A 58 6.42 8.62 -6.82
CA SER A 58 6.05 9.16 -8.13
C SER A 58 7.15 10.04 -8.73
N ALA A 59 7.74 10.95 -7.94
CA ALA A 59 8.85 11.79 -8.38
C ALA A 59 10.10 10.96 -8.70
N GLY A 60 10.37 9.89 -7.95
CA GLY A 60 11.42 8.92 -8.28
C GLY A 60 11.16 8.21 -9.60
N GLY A 61 9.92 7.77 -9.86
CA GLY A 61 9.53 7.17 -11.15
C GLY A 61 9.68 8.16 -12.32
N GLY A 62 9.30 9.43 -12.11
CA GLY A 62 9.52 10.51 -13.09
C GLY A 62 11.00 10.81 -13.32
N TYR A 63 11.82 10.80 -12.27
CA TYR A 63 13.27 10.97 -12.38
C TYR A 63 13.92 9.83 -13.18
N LEU A 64 13.49 8.59 -12.97
CA LEU A 64 13.94 7.44 -13.75
C LEU A 64 13.51 7.50 -15.22
N LEU A 65 12.41 8.20 -15.56
CA LEU A 65 12.11 8.53 -16.96
C LEU A 65 13.08 9.59 -17.50
N THR A 66 13.37 10.64 -16.73
CA THR A 66 14.27 11.72 -17.15
C THR A 66 15.71 11.26 -17.34
N GLU A 67 16.18 10.27 -16.57
CA GLU A 67 17.50 9.66 -16.76
C GLU A 67 17.59 8.74 -17.99
N ARG A 68 16.45 8.33 -18.57
CA ARG A 68 16.49 7.64 -19.86
C ARG A 68 16.75 8.68 -20.95
N HIS A 69 17.62 8.33 -21.89
CA HIS A 69 17.83 9.07 -23.15
C HIS A 69 16.56 9.32 -23.97
N ASN A 70 15.40 8.80 -23.54
CA ASN A 70 14.11 8.90 -24.21
C ASN A 70 13.19 9.98 -23.63
N PHE A 71 13.61 10.76 -22.62
CA PHE A 71 12.73 11.77 -22.01
C PHE A 71 12.27 12.84 -23.00
N ASP A 72 13.20 13.39 -23.79
CA ASP A 72 12.89 14.41 -24.79
C ASP A 72 11.89 13.86 -25.83
N ASN A 73 12.10 12.61 -26.26
CA ASN A 73 11.19 11.91 -27.16
C ASN A 73 9.79 11.71 -26.53
N ILE A 74 9.71 11.29 -25.26
CA ILE A 74 8.41 11.14 -24.56
C ILE A 74 7.71 12.50 -24.42
N ALA A 75 8.45 13.57 -24.11
CA ALA A 75 7.89 14.91 -23.98
C ALA A 75 7.34 15.41 -25.33
N GLU A 76 8.08 15.19 -26.42
CA GLU A 76 7.62 15.46 -27.79
C GLU A 76 6.38 14.63 -28.13
N GLN A 77 6.39 13.31 -27.85
CA GLN A 77 5.23 12.44 -28.06
C GLN A 77 3.98 12.90 -27.29
N ILE A 78 4.13 13.45 -26.08
CA ILE A 78 3.01 14.02 -25.31
C ILE A 78 2.47 15.28 -25.99
N MET A 79 3.36 16.12 -26.52
CA MET A 79 2.98 17.38 -27.16
C MET A 79 2.37 17.16 -28.55
N ASP A 80 2.86 16.17 -29.28
CA ASP A 80 2.50 15.86 -30.66
C ASP A 80 1.42 14.77 -30.77
N ILE A 81 0.85 14.33 -29.64
CA ILE A 81 -0.21 13.31 -29.66
C ILE A 81 -1.42 13.77 -30.48
N ASP A 82 -1.87 12.90 -31.39
CA ASP A 82 -3.09 13.12 -32.17
C ASP A 82 -4.31 13.04 -31.25
N ARG A 83 -4.91 14.21 -30.98
CA ARG A 83 -6.08 14.34 -30.11
C ARG A 83 -7.32 13.67 -30.72
N ASP A 84 -7.45 13.69 -32.04
CA ASP A 84 -8.58 13.03 -32.71
C ASP A 84 -8.44 11.51 -32.58
N ALA A 85 -7.22 10.96 -32.69
CA ALA A 85 -6.96 9.54 -32.43
C ALA A 85 -7.28 9.15 -30.99
N LEU A 86 -6.90 9.99 -30.03
CA LEU A 86 -7.24 9.77 -28.62
C LEU A 86 -8.75 9.80 -28.38
N ASP A 87 -9.48 10.76 -28.96
CA ASP A 87 -10.93 10.85 -28.84
C ASP A 87 -11.66 9.67 -29.49
N ARG A 88 -11.15 9.16 -30.62
CA ARG A 88 -11.63 7.90 -31.23
C ARG A 88 -11.43 6.72 -30.28
N LEU A 89 -10.26 6.61 -29.65
CA LEU A 89 -9.98 5.55 -28.67
C LEU A 89 -10.89 5.63 -27.44
N ILE A 90 -11.09 6.83 -26.89
CA ILE A 90 -11.98 7.06 -25.75
C ILE A 90 -13.40 6.64 -26.11
N SER A 91 -13.92 7.15 -27.23
CA SER A 91 -15.27 6.86 -27.71
C SER A 91 -15.50 5.35 -27.90
N ARG A 92 -14.51 4.66 -28.48
CA ARG A 92 -14.56 3.21 -28.71
C ARG A 92 -14.40 2.40 -27.43
N GLY A 93 -13.72 2.95 -26.42
CA GLY A 93 -13.50 2.33 -25.12
C GLY A 93 -14.70 2.39 -24.17
N VAL A 94 -15.74 3.19 -24.46
CA VAL A 94 -16.94 3.29 -23.61
C VAL A 94 -17.74 1.99 -23.61
N ASP A 95 -17.91 1.38 -24.79
CA ASP A 95 -18.81 0.22 -24.98
C ASP A 95 -18.07 -1.12 -25.12
N VAL A 96 -16.75 -1.11 -25.27
CA VAL A 96 -15.95 -2.30 -25.57
C VAL A 96 -14.99 -2.65 -24.44
N ARG A 97 -14.95 -3.93 -24.05
CA ARG A 97 -14.10 -4.44 -22.96
C ARG A 97 -12.59 -4.41 -23.28
N TYR A 98 -12.23 -4.34 -24.57
CA TYR A 98 -10.85 -4.33 -25.05
C TYR A 98 -10.75 -3.54 -26.35
N VAL A 99 -9.88 -2.53 -26.37
CA VAL A 99 -9.61 -1.70 -27.55
C VAL A 99 -8.23 -2.05 -28.09
N THR A 100 -8.16 -2.38 -29.37
CA THR A 100 -6.89 -2.52 -30.10
C THR A 100 -6.68 -1.29 -30.99
N PRO A 101 -5.43 -0.81 -31.16
CA PRO A 101 -5.14 0.24 -32.12
C PRO A 101 -5.40 -0.25 -33.55
N GLN A 102 -5.91 0.65 -34.40
CA GLN A 102 -6.26 0.36 -35.80
C GLN A 102 -5.39 1.13 -36.80
N ASP A 103 -4.76 2.22 -36.37
CA ASP A 103 -3.87 3.05 -37.17
C ASP A 103 -2.59 3.41 -36.38
N ASP A 104 -1.62 4.01 -37.07
CA ASP A 104 -0.32 4.37 -36.47
C ASP A 104 -0.47 5.44 -35.37
N ALA A 105 -1.46 6.33 -35.49
CA ALA A 105 -1.72 7.38 -34.50
C ALA A 105 -2.28 6.78 -33.19
N GLU A 106 -3.17 5.79 -33.28
CA GLU A 106 -3.64 5.02 -32.14
C GLU A 106 -2.51 4.17 -31.55
N CYS A 107 -1.64 3.57 -32.38
CA CYS A 107 -0.45 2.86 -31.89
C CYS A 107 0.45 3.78 -31.06
N ALA A 108 0.69 5.01 -31.51
CA ALA A 108 1.46 6.01 -30.76
C ALA A 108 0.80 6.36 -29.41
N CYS A 109 -0.54 6.46 -29.36
CA CYS A 109 -1.26 6.66 -28.10
C CYS A 109 -1.05 5.49 -27.11
N PHE A 110 -1.07 4.24 -27.60
CA PHE A 110 -0.82 3.06 -26.77
C PHE A 110 0.64 2.97 -26.30
N GLU A 111 1.60 3.37 -27.15
CA GLU A 111 3.02 3.44 -26.78
C GLU A 111 3.23 4.46 -25.66
N LEU A 112 2.67 5.67 -25.80
CA LEU A 112 2.71 6.68 -24.75
C LEU A 112 2.08 6.17 -23.45
N LEU A 113 0.92 5.51 -23.53
CA LEU A 113 0.25 4.92 -22.38
C LEU A 113 1.14 3.87 -21.69
N SER A 114 1.91 3.09 -22.45
CA SER A 114 2.84 2.10 -21.89
C SER A 114 3.98 2.75 -21.09
N HIS A 115 4.48 3.91 -21.56
CA HIS A 115 5.47 4.71 -20.85
C HIS A 115 4.89 5.30 -19.56
N LEU A 116 3.66 5.80 -19.60
CA LEU A 116 2.95 6.31 -18.42
C LEU A 116 2.65 5.20 -17.40
N ASP A 117 2.18 4.04 -17.85
CA ASP A 117 1.93 2.85 -17.02
C ASP A 117 3.21 2.44 -16.27
N TYR A 118 4.36 2.48 -16.93
CA TYR A 118 5.65 2.15 -16.30
C TYR A 118 5.97 3.06 -15.11
N VAL A 119 5.71 4.37 -15.22
CA VAL A 119 5.89 5.31 -14.11
C VAL A 119 4.90 5.03 -13.00
N ALA A 120 3.63 4.92 -13.38
CA ALA A 120 2.53 4.71 -12.44
C ALA A 120 2.72 3.41 -11.67
N GLY A 121 3.37 2.40 -12.24
CA GLY A 121 3.66 1.12 -11.60
C GLY A 121 4.46 1.21 -10.29
N HIS A 122 5.21 2.30 -10.10
CA HIS A 122 5.99 2.54 -8.88
C HIS A 122 5.18 3.20 -7.75
N VAL A 123 3.95 3.64 -8.04
CA VAL A 123 3.01 4.24 -7.09
C VAL A 123 2.08 3.13 -6.60
N ASP A 124 2.02 2.94 -5.28
CA ASP A 124 1.20 1.86 -4.71
C ASP A 124 -0.28 2.12 -5.01
N GLY A 125 -1.03 1.07 -5.36
CA GLY A 125 -2.46 1.16 -5.62
C GLY A 125 -2.84 1.75 -6.99
N SER A 126 -1.87 2.16 -7.81
CA SER A 126 -2.09 2.61 -9.18
C SER A 126 -2.65 1.49 -10.07
N LEU A 127 -3.26 1.87 -11.21
CA LEU A 127 -3.77 0.89 -12.18
C LEU A 127 -2.66 -0.02 -12.72
N ALA A 128 -1.48 0.54 -12.96
CA ALA A 128 -0.30 -0.20 -13.40
C ALA A 128 0.21 -1.18 -12.32
N SER A 129 0.27 -0.76 -11.05
CA SER A 129 0.63 -1.65 -9.93
C SER A 129 -0.36 -2.83 -9.82
N ARG A 130 -1.67 -2.57 -9.94
CA ARG A 130 -2.70 -3.64 -9.98
C ARG A 130 -2.58 -4.56 -11.20
N LYS A 131 -2.17 -4.03 -12.35
CA LYS A 131 -1.88 -4.82 -13.56
C LYS A 131 -0.69 -5.75 -13.33
N TYR A 132 0.37 -5.27 -12.68
CA TYR A 132 1.54 -6.10 -12.33
C TYR A 132 1.17 -7.20 -11.33
N MET A 133 0.43 -6.89 -10.26
CA MET A 133 -0.02 -7.91 -9.31
C MET A 133 -0.85 -9.03 -9.98
N ARG A 134 -1.71 -8.67 -10.94
CA ARG A 134 -2.46 -9.67 -11.74
C ARG A 134 -1.54 -10.53 -12.60
N ASN A 135 -0.48 -9.96 -13.17
CA ASN A 135 0.48 -10.71 -13.97
C ASN A 135 1.32 -11.66 -13.10
N GLU A 136 1.74 -11.23 -11.91
CA GLU A 136 2.41 -12.09 -10.92
C GLU A 136 1.54 -13.27 -10.51
N LEU A 137 0.26 -13.02 -10.21
CA LEU A 137 -0.70 -14.08 -9.90
C LEU A 137 -0.87 -15.06 -11.06
N LYS A 138 -0.96 -14.56 -12.32
CA LYS A 138 -1.04 -15.43 -13.50
C LYS A 138 0.22 -16.28 -13.66
N SER A 139 1.41 -15.70 -13.47
CA SER A 139 2.65 -16.46 -13.53
C SER A 139 2.72 -17.55 -12.46
N LEU A 140 2.22 -17.26 -11.26
CA LEU A 140 2.15 -18.23 -10.18
C LEU A 140 1.19 -19.38 -10.52
N ILE A 141 0.06 -19.07 -11.15
CA ILE A 141 -0.89 -20.10 -11.62
C ILE A 141 -0.27 -20.98 -12.71
N MET A 142 0.54 -20.40 -13.59
CA MET A 142 1.23 -21.14 -14.64
C MET A 142 2.34 -22.04 -14.07
N SER A 143 3.02 -21.64 -12.99
CA SER A 143 4.11 -22.42 -12.39
C SER A 143 3.63 -23.45 -11.35
N GLU A 144 2.70 -23.08 -10.48
CA GLU A 144 2.24 -23.89 -9.33
C GLU A 144 0.85 -24.52 -9.55
N GLY A 145 0.18 -24.16 -10.64
CA GLY A 145 -1.20 -24.59 -10.92
C GLY A 145 -2.26 -23.69 -10.27
N MET A 146 -3.51 -24.12 -10.36
CA MET A 146 -4.64 -23.33 -9.86
C MET A 146 -4.65 -23.27 -8.32
N PRO A 147 -4.90 -22.10 -7.70
CA PRO A 147 -5.01 -22.01 -6.26
C PRO A 147 -6.19 -22.85 -5.77
N LEU A 148 -5.94 -23.67 -4.74
CA LEU A 148 -6.99 -24.46 -4.07
C LEU A 148 -7.85 -23.60 -3.13
N PHE A 149 -7.26 -22.54 -2.56
CA PHE A 149 -7.91 -21.68 -1.59
C PHE A 149 -7.84 -20.22 -2.02
N PHE A 150 -8.97 -19.52 -1.85
CA PHE A 150 -9.06 -18.07 -1.92
C PHE A 150 -9.58 -17.58 -0.57
N VAL A 151 -8.72 -16.89 0.18
CA VAL A 151 -9.03 -16.49 1.56
C VAL A 151 -9.02 -14.96 1.67
N MET A 152 -10.15 -14.39 2.07
CA MET A 152 -10.27 -12.98 2.37
C MET A 152 -10.15 -12.76 3.88
N PHE A 153 -9.16 -11.98 4.30
CA PHE A 153 -8.92 -11.64 5.70
C PHE A 153 -9.55 -10.29 6.04
N ALA A 154 -10.53 -10.28 6.95
CA ALA A 154 -11.12 -9.07 7.49
C ALA A 154 -11.29 -9.19 9.01
N PRO A 155 -10.19 -9.09 9.79
CA PRO A 155 -10.25 -9.22 11.23
C PRO A 155 -11.05 -8.08 11.86
N VAL A 156 -11.95 -8.41 12.79
CA VAL A 156 -12.85 -7.43 13.43
C VAL A 156 -12.12 -6.72 14.58
N ASP A 157 -11.61 -5.54 14.29
CA ASP A 157 -10.80 -4.70 15.18
C ASP A 157 -11.50 -4.32 16.50
N PHE A 158 -12.71 -3.76 16.46
CA PHE A 158 -13.39 -3.26 17.66
C PHE A 158 -13.86 -4.34 18.64
N LYS A 159 -13.83 -5.62 18.24
CA LYS A 159 -14.19 -6.76 19.10
C LYS A 159 -12.97 -7.49 19.65
N HIS A 160 -11.76 -7.24 19.12
CA HIS A 160 -10.59 -8.02 19.46
C HIS A 160 -9.74 -7.35 20.56
N PRO A 161 -9.47 -8.01 21.71
CA PRO A 161 -8.72 -7.42 22.82
C PRO A 161 -7.36 -6.85 22.42
N LEU A 162 -6.63 -7.53 21.53
CA LEU A 162 -5.35 -7.06 21.02
C LEU A 162 -5.45 -5.67 20.34
N CYS A 163 -6.47 -5.42 19.53
CA CYS A 163 -6.62 -4.12 18.87
C CYS A 163 -6.93 -3.01 19.89
N ILE A 164 -7.78 -3.32 20.87
CA ILE A 164 -8.13 -2.40 21.96
C ILE A 164 -6.89 -2.09 22.82
N TYR A 165 -6.05 -3.09 23.09
CA TYR A 165 -4.75 -2.92 23.75
C TYR A 165 -3.80 -2.05 22.93
N LEU A 166 -3.72 -2.26 21.61
CA LEU A 166 -2.90 -1.44 20.71
C LEU A 166 -3.35 0.02 20.62
N CYS A 167 -4.64 0.28 20.85
CA CYS A 167 -5.18 1.64 21.00
C CYS A 167 -4.77 2.31 22.33
N GLY A 168 -4.08 1.61 23.22
CA GLY A 168 -3.54 2.13 24.48
C GLY A 168 -4.38 1.82 25.72
N GLN A 169 -5.40 0.97 25.62
CA GLN A 169 -6.12 0.51 26.81
C GLN A 169 -5.25 -0.46 27.62
N PRO A 170 -5.19 -0.31 28.95
CA PRO A 170 -4.42 -1.19 29.83
C PRO A 170 -5.15 -2.52 30.04
N LEU A 171 -5.28 -3.31 28.97
CA LEU A 171 -5.83 -4.66 29.02
C LEU A 171 -4.74 -5.66 29.37
N ASN A 172 -5.06 -6.61 30.25
CA ASN A 172 -4.23 -7.79 30.43
C ASN A 172 -4.59 -8.83 29.35
N LEU A 173 -3.67 -9.08 28.43
CA LEU A 173 -3.85 -10.03 27.33
C LEU A 173 -3.59 -11.49 27.73
N ASP A 174 -3.09 -11.75 28.95
CA ASP A 174 -2.90 -13.12 29.47
C ASP A 174 -4.22 -13.75 29.95
N VAL A 175 -5.29 -12.96 30.03
CA VAL A 175 -6.64 -13.41 30.35
C VAL A 175 -7.38 -13.74 29.06
N ALA A 176 -8.00 -14.93 29.00
CA ALA A 176 -8.68 -15.41 27.79
C ALA A 176 -9.85 -14.50 27.33
N ASP A 177 -10.56 -13.89 28.28
CA ASP A 177 -11.68 -12.97 28.01
C ASP A 177 -11.56 -11.73 28.92
N PRO A 178 -10.69 -10.76 28.57
CA PRO A 178 -10.50 -9.57 29.37
C PRO A 178 -11.73 -8.67 29.25
N MET A 179 -12.15 -8.06 30.36
CA MET A 179 -13.29 -7.14 30.34
C MET A 179 -13.02 -5.95 29.42
N LEU A 180 -13.74 -5.90 28.31
CA LEU A 180 -13.58 -4.85 27.31
C LEU A 180 -14.44 -3.62 27.62
N PRO A 181 -14.03 -2.42 27.18
CA PRO A 181 -14.88 -1.23 27.21
C PRO A 181 -16.19 -1.45 26.42
N SER A 182 -17.16 -0.56 26.64
CA SER A 182 -18.43 -0.56 25.91
C SER A 182 -18.21 -0.51 24.40
N SER A 183 -19.14 -1.09 23.63
CA SER A 183 -19.05 -1.13 22.16
C SER A 183 -18.80 0.26 21.54
N LYS A 184 -19.51 1.29 22.03
CA LYS A 184 -19.35 2.68 21.59
C LYS A 184 -17.96 3.24 21.91
N ALA A 185 -17.42 2.95 23.09
CA ALA A 185 -16.07 3.37 23.46
C ALA A 185 -15.02 2.71 22.55
N ARG A 186 -15.17 1.41 22.26
CA ARG A 186 -14.25 0.70 21.37
C ARG A 186 -14.27 1.25 19.94
N MET A 187 -15.45 1.49 19.38
CA MET A 187 -15.59 2.12 18.05
C MET A 187 -14.92 3.50 18.00
N ARG A 188 -15.05 4.30 19.07
CA ARG A 188 -14.39 5.59 19.16
C ARG A 188 -12.87 5.46 19.17
N MET A 189 -12.34 4.53 19.97
CA MET A 189 -10.90 4.32 20.07
C MET A 189 -10.25 3.90 18.74
N ILE A 190 -10.88 2.99 18.00
CA ILE A 190 -10.35 2.56 16.70
C ILE A 190 -10.38 3.68 15.66
N ALA A 191 -11.42 4.52 15.71
CA ALA A 191 -11.55 5.68 14.83
C ALA A 191 -10.50 6.77 15.15
N GLU A 192 -10.20 6.98 16.43
CA GLU A 192 -9.17 7.92 16.89
C GLU A 192 -7.74 7.38 16.68
N ASN A 193 -7.57 6.08 16.40
CA ASN A 193 -6.27 5.45 16.26
C ASN A 193 -6.22 4.41 15.12
N PRO A 194 -6.31 4.84 13.84
CA PRO A 194 -6.28 3.93 12.69
C PRO A 194 -4.95 3.17 12.56
N VAL A 195 -3.87 3.70 13.11
CA VAL A 195 -2.55 3.03 13.12
C VAL A 195 -2.58 1.80 14.02
N ALA A 196 -3.33 1.82 15.13
CA ALA A 196 -3.51 0.63 15.97
C ALA A 196 -4.26 -0.46 15.20
N CYS A 197 -5.29 -0.10 14.43
CA CYS A 197 -6.01 -1.02 13.55
C CYS A 197 -5.10 -1.61 12.47
N ALA A 198 -4.27 -0.79 11.82
CA ALA A 198 -3.31 -1.26 10.82
C ALA A 198 -2.29 -2.24 11.41
N ARG A 199 -1.81 -1.99 12.63
CA ARG A 199 -0.90 -2.89 13.35
C ARG A 199 -1.59 -4.21 13.72
N PHE A 200 -2.82 -4.13 14.21
CA PHE A 200 -3.62 -5.31 14.50
C PHE A 200 -3.83 -6.15 13.24
N HIS A 201 -4.22 -5.53 12.13
CA HIS A 201 -4.39 -6.20 10.85
C HIS A 201 -3.09 -6.88 10.37
N ASP A 202 -1.96 -6.16 10.35
CA ASP A 202 -0.65 -6.73 9.98
C ASP A 202 -0.26 -7.90 10.89
N PHE A 203 -0.51 -7.80 12.20
CA PHE A 203 -0.28 -8.90 13.13
C PHE A 203 -1.15 -10.13 12.77
N MET A 204 -2.45 -9.95 12.60
CA MET A 204 -3.37 -11.06 12.29
C MET A 204 -3.00 -11.76 10.96
N VAL A 205 -2.67 -10.99 9.92
CA VAL A 205 -2.26 -11.54 8.63
C VAL A 205 -0.95 -12.30 8.75
N ARG A 206 0.06 -11.74 9.45
CA ARG A 206 1.34 -12.44 9.67
C ARG A 206 1.16 -13.72 10.45
N THR A 207 0.37 -13.70 11.53
CA THR A 207 0.06 -14.89 12.34
C THR A 207 -0.67 -15.94 11.53
N PHE A 208 -1.61 -15.56 10.65
CA PHE A 208 -2.24 -16.52 9.75
C PHE A 208 -1.22 -17.17 8.80
N ILE A 209 -0.35 -16.37 8.18
CA ILE A 209 0.67 -16.88 7.24
C ILE A 209 1.69 -17.78 7.96
N SER A 210 2.10 -17.45 9.18
CA SER A 210 3.10 -18.21 9.92
C SER A 210 2.53 -19.43 10.63
N GLU A 211 1.37 -19.32 11.29
CA GLU A 211 0.84 -20.37 12.16
C GLU A 211 -0.24 -21.22 11.50
N VAL A 212 -1.03 -20.65 10.59
CA VAL A 212 -2.13 -21.39 9.94
C VAL A 212 -1.68 -21.97 8.60
N LEU A 213 -1.00 -21.17 7.76
CA LEU A 213 -0.43 -21.66 6.51
C LEU A 213 0.91 -22.37 6.69
N CYS A 214 1.66 -22.03 7.76
CA CYS A 214 3.03 -22.51 7.96
C CYS A 214 3.94 -22.27 6.74
N SER A 215 3.72 -21.19 5.98
CA SER A 215 4.37 -20.99 4.66
C SER A 215 5.89 -20.82 4.70
N ARG A 216 6.46 -20.65 5.89
CA ARG A 216 7.91 -20.51 6.13
C ARG A 216 8.47 -21.67 6.97
N SER A 217 7.73 -22.76 7.11
CA SER A 217 8.11 -23.93 7.88
C SER A 217 7.98 -25.19 7.03
N ASP A 218 8.82 -26.19 7.29
CA ASP A 218 8.71 -27.52 6.70
C ASP A 218 7.51 -28.31 7.25
N LYS A 219 6.85 -27.78 8.30
CA LYS A 219 5.66 -28.39 8.89
C LYS A 219 4.41 -28.09 8.05
N PRO A 220 3.49 -29.05 7.93
CA PRO A 220 2.20 -28.77 7.32
C PRO A 220 1.42 -27.76 8.18
N GLY A 221 0.76 -26.81 7.51
CA GLY A 221 -0.23 -25.94 8.12
C GLY A 221 -1.60 -26.62 8.22
N LEU A 222 -2.62 -25.85 8.60
CA LEU A 222 -4.01 -26.31 8.69
C LEU A 222 -4.53 -26.89 7.36
N PHE A 223 -4.07 -26.35 6.23
CA PHE A 223 -4.46 -26.77 4.88
C PHE A 223 -3.45 -27.73 4.23
N GLY A 224 -2.50 -28.28 4.99
CA GLY A 224 -1.40 -29.09 4.48
C GLY A 224 -0.14 -28.27 4.18
N HIS A 225 0.75 -28.82 3.34
CA HIS A 225 1.98 -28.12 2.96
C HIS A 225 1.68 -26.98 1.99
N THR A 226 2.13 -25.77 2.34
CA THR A 226 1.98 -24.60 1.48
C THR A 226 3.08 -24.60 0.42
N GLY A 227 2.72 -24.91 -0.84
CA GLY A 227 3.64 -24.82 -1.98
C GLY A 227 3.92 -23.37 -2.38
N ALA A 228 2.87 -22.55 -2.49
CA ALA A 228 2.97 -21.11 -2.71
C ALA A 228 1.75 -20.36 -2.17
N TYR A 229 1.92 -19.05 -1.95
CA TYR A 229 0.82 -18.14 -1.69
C TYR A 229 1.09 -16.79 -2.35
N TYR A 230 0.01 -16.09 -2.69
CA TYR A 230 0.06 -14.71 -3.17
C TYR A 230 -0.90 -13.87 -2.33
N GLY A 231 -0.40 -12.82 -1.69
CA GLY A 231 -1.16 -12.00 -0.76
C GLY A 231 -1.13 -10.53 -1.17
N THR A 232 -2.30 -9.88 -1.13
CA THR A 232 -2.43 -8.44 -1.37
C THR A 232 -3.21 -7.81 -0.22
N VAL A 233 -2.95 -6.54 0.04
CA VAL A 233 -3.70 -5.72 1.00
C VAL A 233 -4.29 -4.56 0.20
N GLU A 234 -5.60 -4.35 0.33
CA GLU A 234 -6.31 -3.21 -0.25
C GLU A 234 -6.31 -2.00 0.69
#